data_AF-A0A1G4YFL6-F1
#
_entry.id   AF-A0A1G4YFL6-F1
#
_cell.length_a   1.000
_cell.length_b   1.000
_cell.length_c   1.000
_cell.angle_alpha   90.00
_cell.angle_beta   90.00
_cell.angle_gamma   90.00
#
_symmetry.space_group_name_H-M   'P 1'
#
loop_
_entity.id
_entity.type
_entity.pdbx_description
1 polymer ?
#
loop_
_entity_poly.entity_id
_entity_poly.type
_entity_poly.pdbx_seq_one_letter_code
_entity_poly.pdbx_strand_id
1 'polypeptide(L)'
;MLILGIETSCDETGVALYHTQQGLLSHALHSQTEMHGEYGGVVPELASRDHIRRVLPLVRQTCAAAGLDLKALDAIAYTQGPGLAGALLVGASIAAALGFALEIPVLGIHHLEGHLLSPLLSDPAPAFPFVALLVSGGHTQLMEVSGLGLYKLLGETVDDAAGEAFDKTAKLLGLGYPGGPALSKLADEFFQSGQPNQFKLPRPMLRSGDLNFSFSGLKTAVLTLARKQPLTQQTRGALASAFQEAVVDVLTEKSLAALSRTGLTQLVVAGGVGANHQLRSNLCRKAEKTGATVFFPELEFCTDNGAMIAFAGAMRLQAPETWNKKLDNTFTIKARWDLEMQDAAGG
;
A
#
# COMPACT_ATOMS: atom_id res chain seq x y z
N MET A 1 -20.80 6.88 13.90
CA MET A 1 -20.29 7.98 13.06
C MET A 1 -20.10 7.44 11.65
N LEU A 2 -20.49 8.24 10.65
CA LEU A 2 -20.32 7.98 9.23
C LEU A 2 -19.18 8.85 8.66
N ILE A 3 -18.13 8.20 8.17
CA ILE A 3 -16.91 8.85 7.68
C ILE A 3 -16.81 8.63 6.17
N LEU A 4 -16.62 9.72 5.42
CA LEU A 4 -16.23 9.68 4.01
C LEU A 4 -14.70 9.64 3.90
N GLY A 5 -14.13 8.61 3.27
CA GLY A 5 -12.71 8.54 2.93
C GLY A 5 -12.44 8.95 1.49
N ILE A 6 -11.39 9.75 1.25
CA ILE A 6 -10.93 10.19 -0.08
C ILE A 6 -9.43 9.91 -0.24
N GLU A 7 -9.07 9.08 -1.22
CA GLU A 7 -7.70 8.71 -1.59
C GLU A 7 -7.39 9.22 -3.01
N THR A 8 -6.34 10.06 -3.14
CA THR A 8 -5.88 10.66 -4.40
C THR A 8 -4.36 10.91 -4.38
N SER A 9 -3.58 10.06 -3.72
CA SER A 9 -2.14 10.27 -3.54
C SER A 9 -1.30 10.00 -4.79
N CYS A 10 -1.76 9.12 -5.69
CA CYS A 10 -1.03 8.72 -6.90
C CYS A 10 -1.93 8.65 -8.14
N ASP A 11 -2.31 7.44 -8.58
CA ASP A 11 -3.07 7.20 -9.82
C ASP A 11 -4.40 6.44 -9.62
N GLU A 12 -4.76 6.20 -8.36
CA GLU A 12 -6.09 5.74 -7.95
C GLU A 12 -6.91 6.88 -7.34
N THR A 13 -8.15 7.02 -7.80
CA THR A 13 -9.18 7.80 -7.07
C THR A 13 -10.06 6.85 -6.29
N GLY A 14 -9.85 6.79 -4.98
CA GLY A 14 -10.62 5.95 -4.07
C GLY A 14 -11.58 6.77 -3.22
N VAL A 15 -12.83 6.32 -3.11
CA VAL A 15 -13.82 6.90 -2.19
C VAL A 15 -14.53 5.80 -1.43
N ALA A 16 -14.78 5.99 -0.13
CA ALA A 16 -15.52 5.03 0.67
C ALA A 16 -16.34 5.68 1.78
N LEU A 17 -17.40 4.98 2.21
CA LEU A 17 -18.19 5.30 3.39
C LEU A 17 -17.99 4.22 4.44
N TYR A 18 -17.44 4.61 5.60
CA TYR A 18 -17.24 3.73 6.74
C TYR A 18 -18.09 4.19 7.92
N HIS A 19 -18.82 3.26 8.54
CA HIS A 19 -19.61 3.52 9.72
C HIS A 19 -19.01 2.79 10.93
N THR A 20 -18.74 3.51 12.01
CA THR A 20 -18.02 3.00 13.20
C THR A 20 -18.64 1.78 13.89
N GLN A 21 -19.93 1.48 13.63
CA GLN A 21 -20.63 0.31 14.19
C GLN A 21 -21.06 -0.71 13.12
N GLN A 22 -21.11 -0.32 11.85
CA GLN A 22 -21.61 -1.18 10.77
C GLN A 22 -20.50 -1.61 9.80
N GLY A 23 -19.28 -1.09 9.96
CA GLY A 23 -18.17 -1.36 9.07
C GLY A 23 -18.25 -0.55 7.77
N LEU A 24 -17.67 -1.10 6.71
CA LEU A 24 -17.66 -0.50 5.38
C LEU A 24 -19.06 -0.60 4.74
N LEU A 25 -19.68 0.53 4.41
CA LEU A 25 -21.03 0.57 3.81
C LEU A 25 -20.98 0.54 2.28
N SER A 26 -20.04 1.26 1.70
CA SER A 26 -19.79 1.29 0.27
C SER A 26 -18.40 1.83 -0.03
N HIS A 27 -17.86 1.46 -1.18
CA HIS A 27 -16.62 1.99 -1.70
C HIS A 27 -16.66 2.00 -3.23
N ALA A 28 -15.87 2.87 -3.84
CA ALA A 28 -15.70 2.96 -5.27
C ALA A 28 -14.25 3.36 -5.59
N LEU A 29 -13.74 2.81 -6.69
CA LEU A 29 -12.37 3.01 -7.12
C LEU A 29 -12.32 3.30 -8.62
N HIS A 30 -11.51 4.27 -9.03
CA HIS A 30 -11.10 4.48 -10.41
C HIS A 30 -9.58 4.45 -10.50
N SER A 31 -9.01 3.48 -11.22
CA SER A 31 -7.57 3.44 -11.51
C SER A 31 -7.28 4.06 -12.86
N GLN A 32 -6.20 4.84 -12.92
CA GLN A 32 -5.72 5.50 -14.15
C GLN A 32 -4.66 4.66 -14.87
N THR A 33 -4.46 3.39 -14.47
CA THR A 33 -3.43 2.50 -15.00
C THR A 33 -3.39 2.45 -16.53
N GLU A 34 -4.55 2.37 -17.20
CA GLU A 34 -4.64 2.33 -18.67
C GLU A 34 -4.05 3.59 -19.31
N MET A 35 -4.40 4.77 -18.78
CA MET A 35 -3.89 6.06 -19.24
C MET A 35 -2.37 6.16 -19.10
N HIS A 36 -1.82 5.72 -17.96
CA HIS A 36 -0.38 5.78 -17.69
C HIS A 36 0.41 4.68 -18.41
N GLY A 37 -0.26 3.62 -18.86
CA GLY A 37 0.31 2.53 -19.64
C GLY A 37 0.98 3.01 -20.93
N GLU A 38 0.42 4.03 -21.59
CA GLU A 38 0.98 4.63 -22.81
C GLU A 38 2.34 5.32 -22.59
N TYR A 39 2.60 5.75 -21.35
CA TYR A 39 3.82 6.47 -20.97
C TYR A 39 4.83 5.56 -20.22
N GLY A 40 4.41 4.35 -19.84
CA GLY A 40 5.23 3.39 -19.12
C GLY A 40 5.53 3.80 -17.67
N GLY A 41 4.61 4.56 -17.05
CA GLY A 41 4.67 5.04 -15.67
C GLY A 41 3.73 6.23 -15.44
N VAL A 42 3.46 6.56 -14.18
CA VAL A 42 2.54 7.64 -13.81
C VAL A 42 3.05 9.00 -14.28
N VAL A 43 2.20 9.74 -15.01
CA VAL A 43 2.43 11.13 -15.42
C VAL A 43 1.70 12.07 -14.44
N PRO A 44 2.40 12.81 -13.57
CA PRO A 44 1.76 13.52 -12.44
C PRO A 44 0.67 14.53 -12.83
N GLU A 45 0.86 15.25 -13.93
CA GLU A 45 -0.12 16.23 -14.43
C GLU A 45 -1.40 15.55 -14.94
N LEU A 46 -1.27 14.42 -15.66
CA LEU A 46 -2.42 13.67 -16.14
C LEU A 46 -3.20 13.07 -14.98
N ALA A 47 -2.49 12.55 -13.97
CA ALA A 47 -3.11 12.01 -12.77
C ALA A 47 -3.93 13.06 -12.02
N SER A 48 -3.34 14.24 -11.80
CA SER A 48 -4.02 15.37 -11.14
C SER A 48 -5.30 15.77 -11.89
N ARG A 49 -5.25 15.87 -13.22
CA ARG A 49 -6.43 16.20 -14.05
C ARG A 49 -7.53 15.16 -13.99
N ASP A 50 -7.16 13.89 -13.91
CA ASP A 50 -8.15 12.83 -13.84
C ASP A 50 -8.85 12.80 -12.46
N HIS A 51 -8.12 12.96 -11.35
CA HIS A 51 -8.73 13.09 -10.02
C HIS A 51 -9.81 14.18 -9.98
N ILE A 52 -9.56 15.36 -10.59
CA ILE A 52 -10.55 16.46 -10.66
C ILE A 52 -11.86 15.99 -11.29
N ARG A 53 -11.78 15.14 -12.32
CA ARG A 53 -12.96 14.61 -13.02
C ARG A 53 -13.66 13.51 -12.24
N ARG A 54 -12.96 12.81 -11.33
CA ARG A 54 -13.43 11.54 -10.74
C ARG A 54 -13.91 11.64 -9.31
N VAL A 55 -13.30 12.48 -8.46
CA VAL A 55 -13.61 12.51 -7.02
C VAL A 55 -15.09 12.77 -6.76
N LEU A 56 -15.68 13.85 -7.31
CA LEU A 56 -17.09 14.18 -7.05
C LEU A 56 -18.08 13.14 -7.62
N PRO A 57 -17.92 12.63 -8.86
CA PRO A 57 -18.73 11.51 -9.33
C PRO A 57 -18.65 10.27 -8.44
N LEU A 58 -17.45 9.90 -7.97
CA LEU A 58 -17.27 8.74 -7.10
C LEU A 58 -17.89 8.96 -5.72
N VAL A 59 -17.82 10.16 -5.16
CA VAL A 59 -18.53 10.52 -3.91
C VAL A 59 -20.04 10.30 -4.07
N ARG A 60 -20.63 10.79 -5.16
CA ARG A 60 -22.07 10.60 -5.44
C ARG A 60 -22.43 9.14 -5.63
N GLN A 61 -21.62 8.39 -6.39
CA GLN A 61 -21.80 6.95 -6.59
C GLN A 61 -21.76 6.19 -5.27
N THR A 62 -20.80 6.50 -4.41
CA THR A 62 -20.60 5.83 -3.11
C THR A 62 -21.76 6.12 -2.16
N CYS A 63 -22.23 7.36 -2.09
CA CYS A 63 -23.41 7.75 -1.32
C CYS A 63 -24.68 7.06 -1.83
N ALA A 64 -24.90 7.04 -3.15
CA ALA A 64 -26.04 6.39 -3.76
C ALA A 64 -26.04 4.87 -3.52
N ALA A 65 -24.88 4.21 -3.60
CA ALA A 65 -24.74 2.78 -3.32
C ALA A 65 -25.07 2.43 -1.85
N ALA A 66 -24.79 3.33 -0.91
CA ALA A 66 -25.17 3.18 0.50
C ALA A 66 -26.61 3.66 0.81
N GLY A 67 -27.30 4.30 -0.15
CA GLY A 67 -28.61 4.90 0.08
C GLY A 67 -28.59 6.10 1.03
N LEU A 68 -27.48 6.85 1.09
CA LEU A 68 -27.25 7.95 2.03
C LEU A 68 -27.12 9.29 1.30
N ASP A 69 -27.57 10.36 1.98
CA ASP A 69 -27.34 11.74 1.55
C ASP A 69 -25.99 12.26 2.12
N LEU A 70 -25.34 13.18 1.42
CA LEU A 70 -24.11 13.82 1.90
C LEU A 70 -24.27 14.49 3.26
N LYS A 71 -25.47 14.97 3.61
CA LYS A 71 -25.77 15.57 4.91
C LYS A 71 -25.76 14.58 6.07
N ALA A 72 -25.72 13.27 5.79
CA ALA A 72 -25.61 12.24 6.83
C ALA A 72 -24.17 12.01 7.29
N LEU A 73 -23.17 12.61 6.62
CA LEU A 73 -21.76 12.48 6.99
C LEU A 73 -21.49 13.16 8.32
N ASP A 74 -20.74 12.49 9.19
CA ASP A 74 -20.27 13.07 10.46
C ASP A 74 -18.84 13.63 10.35
N ALA A 75 -18.05 13.13 9.39
CA ALA A 75 -16.69 13.57 9.14
C ALA A 75 -16.20 13.19 7.73
N ILE A 76 -15.13 13.85 7.28
CA ILE A 76 -14.42 13.52 6.04
C ILE A 76 -12.95 13.25 6.38
N ALA A 77 -12.43 12.11 5.94
CA ALA A 77 -11.02 11.76 5.98
C ALA A 77 -10.43 11.81 4.57
N TYR A 78 -9.27 12.44 4.40
CA TYR A 78 -8.60 12.51 3.11
C TYR A 78 -7.11 12.21 3.26
N THR A 79 -6.51 11.65 2.21
CA THR A 79 -5.06 11.44 2.18
C THR A 79 -4.34 12.77 2.09
N GLN A 80 -3.68 13.17 3.18
CA GLN A 80 -2.87 14.39 3.22
C GLN A 80 -1.45 14.15 2.67
N GLY A 81 -0.98 12.90 2.71
CA GLY A 81 0.28 12.46 2.12
C GLY A 81 0.84 11.22 2.81
N PRO A 82 2.03 10.72 2.42
CA PRO A 82 2.83 11.18 1.29
C PRO A 82 2.19 10.88 -0.07
N GLY A 83 2.72 11.46 -1.14
CA GLY A 83 2.19 11.28 -2.51
C GLY A 83 2.55 12.39 -3.47
N LEU A 84 1.99 12.32 -4.68
CA LEU A 84 2.16 13.33 -5.73
C LEU A 84 1.43 14.62 -5.33
N ALA A 85 2.17 15.73 -5.21
CA ALA A 85 1.63 16.98 -4.69
C ALA A 85 0.37 17.48 -5.42
N GLY A 86 0.36 17.41 -6.76
CA GLY A 86 -0.79 17.80 -7.57
C GLY A 86 -2.02 16.91 -7.33
N ALA A 87 -1.82 15.61 -7.20
CA ALA A 87 -2.88 14.64 -6.93
C ALA A 87 -3.47 14.82 -5.52
N LEU A 88 -2.59 14.94 -4.51
CA LEU A 88 -2.99 15.19 -3.12
C LEU A 88 -3.82 16.47 -2.97
N LEU A 89 -3.45 17.55 -3.66
CA LEU A 89 -4.17 18.83 -3.60
C LEU A 89 -5.62 18.69 -4.06
N VAL A 90 -5.92 17.81 -5.01
CA VAL A 90 -7.28 17.59 -5.49
C VAL A 90 -8.15 16.99 -4.38
N GLY A 91 -7.72 15.89 -3.76
CA GLY A 91 -8.45 15.27 -2.66
C GLY A 91 -8.59 16.20 -1.45
N ALA A 92 -7.50 16.87 -1.07
CA ALA A 92 -7.48 17.80 0.06
C ALA A 92 -8.43 18.99 -0.13
N SER A 93 -8.40 19.63 -1.30
CA SER A 93 -9.26 20.80 -1.58
C SER A 93 -10.74 20.43 -1.64
N ILE A 94 -11.08 19.28 -2.25
CA ILE A 94 -12.46 18.80 -2.31
C ILE A 94 -12.96 18.41 -0.92
N ALA A 95 -12.16 17.69 -0.13
CA ALA A 95 -12.51 17.31 1.24
C ALA A 95 -12.77 18.55 2.11
N ALA A 96 -11.87 19.53 2.05
CA ALA A 96 -12.00 20.78 2.81
C ALA A 96 -13.24 21.59 2.39
N ALA A 97 -13.50 21.72 1.09
CA ALA A 97 -14.68 22.43 0.59
C ALA A 97 -15.99 21.74 0.99
N LEU A 98 -16.04 20.40 0.92
CA LEU A 98 -17.20 19.62 1.37
C LEU A 98 -17.41 19.74 2.88
N GLY A 99 -16.35 19.60 3.67
CA GLY A 99 -16.44 19.72 5.13
C GLY A 99 -16.88 21.11 5.58
N PHE A 100 -16.36 22.16 4.92
CA PHE A 100 -16.81 23.54 5.15
C PHE A 100 -18.30 23.72 4.83
N ALA A 101 -18.76 23.21 3.68
CA ALA A 101 -20.16 23.35 3.25
C ALA A 101 -21.14 22.56 4.12
N LEU A 102 -20.69 21.44 4.71
CA LEU A 102 -21.48 20.58 5.58
C LEU A 102 -21.31 20.91 7.07
N GLU A 103 -20.39 21.81 7.43
CA GLU A 103 -20.01 22.15 8.80
C GLU A 103 -19.54 20.93 9.63
N ILE A 104 -18.82 20.00 8.99
CA ILE A 104 -18.31 18.76 9.61
C ILE A 104 -16.78 18.70 9.60
N PRO A 105 -16.15 18.02 10.58
CA PRO A 105 -14.69 17.91 10.66
C PRO A 105 -14.07 17.22 9.43
N VAL A 106 -12.88 17.70 9.06
CA VAL A 106 -12.06 17.15 7.98
C VAL A 106 -10.70 16.73 8.54
N LEU A 107 -10.29 15.49 8.29
CA LEU A 107 -9.08 14.88 8.82
C LEU A 107 -8.09 14.57 7.71
N GLY A 108 -6.87 15.07 7.85
CA GLY A 108 -5.72 14.64 7.04
C GLY A 108 -5.18 13.31 7.55
N ILE A 109 -5.17 12.30 6.69
CA ILE A 109 -4.70 10.95 6.99
C ILE A 109 -3.37 10.69 6.30
N HIS A 110 -2.48 10.01 7.00
CA HIS A 110 -1.23 9.52 6.44
C HIS A 110 -1.52 8.31 5.55
N HIS A 111 -1.13 8.36 4.28
CA HIS A 111 -1.37 7.31 3.28
C HIS A 111 -0.89 5.92 3.75
N LEU A 112 0.35 5.84 4.23
CA LEU A 112 0.91 4.59 4.76
C LEU A 112 0.23 4.11 6.04
N GLU A 113 -0.36 4.99 6.84
CA GLU A 113 -1.17 4.57 7.99
C GLU A 113 -2.48 3.93 7.51
N GLY A 114 -3.08 4.46 6.44
CA GLY A 114 -4.20 3.81 5.77
C GLY A 114 -3.85 2.36 5.39
N HIS A 115 -2.75 2.17 4.67
CA HIS A 115 -2.26 0.82 4.33
C HIS A 115 -1.98 -0.04 5.57
N LEU A 116 -1.29 0.50 6.58
CA LEU A 116 -0.96 -0.21 7.82
C LEU A 116 -2.21 -0.72 8.55
N LEU A 117 -3.30 0.05 8.51
CA LEU A 117 -4.56 -0.25 9.20
C LEU A 117 -5.55 -1.03 8.34
N SER A 118 -5.36 -1.11 7.02
CA SER A 118 -6.32 -1.79 6.13
C SER A 118 -6.58 -3.26 6.48
N PRO A 119 -5.65 -4.03 7.06
CA PRO A 119 -5.92 -5.42 7.46
C PRO A 119 -6.89 -5.55 8.64
N LEU A 120 -7.11 -4.47 9.41
CA LEU A 120 -8.13 -4.44 10.46
C LEU A 120 -9.55 -4.30 9.90
N LEU A 121 -9.71 -4.04 8.59
CA LEU A 121 -11.01 -4.08 7.90
C LEU A 121 -11.47 -5.51 7.60
N SER A 122 -10.57 -6.49 7.61
CA SER A 122 -10.84 -7.88 7.26
C SER A 122 -11.13 -8.73 8.50
N ASP A 123 -11.82 -9.86 8.31
CA ASP A 123 -12.08 -10.86 9.36
C ASP A 123 -11.34 -12.17 9.04
N PRO A 124 -10.46 -12.68 9.94
CA PRO A 124 -10.07 -12.13 11.24
C PRO A 124 -9.15 -10.91 11.14
N ALA A 125 -9.40 -9.92 11.99
CA ALA A 125 -8.55 -8.74 12.13
C ALA A 125 -7.37 -9.00 13.09
N PRO A 126 -6.17 -8.42 12.84
CA PRO A 126 -5.09 -8.44 13.81
C PRO A 126 -5.42 -7.54 15.01
N ALA A 127 -4.84 -7.85 16.17
CA ALA A 127 -4.86 -6.98 17.35
C ALA A 127 -3.49 -6.34 17.57
N PHE A 128 -3.43 -5.12 18.12
CA PHE A 128 -2.14 -4.58 18.58
C PHE A 128 -1.58 -5.40 19.76
N PRO A 129 -0.25 -5.54 19.92
CA PRO A 129 0.80 -5.11 19.00
C PRO A 129 1.11 -6.13 17.88
N PHE A 130 1.67 -5.65 16.77
CA PHE A 130 2.14 -6.48 15.65
C PHE A 130 3.37 -5.90 14.94
N VAL A 131 4.07 -6.74 14.18
CA VAL A 131 5.04 -6.28 13.18
C VAL A 131 4.29 -6.02 11.88
N ALA A 132 4.54 -4.90 11.21
CA ALA A 132 3.99 -4.59 9.90
C ALA A 132 5.08 -4.63 8.83
N LEU A 133 4.81 -5.32 7.72
CA LEU A 133 5.57 -5.24 6.47
C LEU A 133 4.77 -4.38 5.48
N LEU A 134 5.22 -3.13 5.28
CA LEU A 134 4.67 -2.22 4.27
C LEU A 134 5.46 -2.40 2.97
N VAL A 135 4.83 -2.97 1.94
CA VAL A 135 5.45 -3.29 0.64
C VAL A 135 4.58 -2.80 -0.52
N SER A 136 4.81 -1.56 -0.94
CA SER A 136 4.11 -0.90 -2.04
C SER A 136 5.04 -0.62 -3.23
N GLY A 137 4.56 0.13 -4.22
CA GLY A 137 5.38 0.64 -5.32
C GLY A 137 6.56 1.47 -4.85
N GLY A 138 6.34 2.36 -3.89
CA GLY A 138 7.34 3.31 -3.39
C GLY A 138 7.91 3.03 -2.00
N HIS A 139 7.40 2.03 -1.28
CA HIS A 139 7.80 1.77 0.10
C HIS A 139 8.12 0.29 0.34
N THR A 140 9.16 0.03 1.13
CA THR A 140 9.46 -1.29 1.70
C THR A 140 10.02 -1.07 3.08
N GLN A 141 9.17 -1.25 4.08
CA GLN A 141 9.46 -0.95 5.49
C GLN A 141 8.96 -2.07 6.39
N LEU A 142 9.72 -2.32 7.47
CA LEU A 142 9.30 -3.11 8.61
C LEU A 142 9.07 -2.18 9.79
N MET A 143 7.92 -2.28 10.43
CA MET A 143 7.57 -1.46 11.58
C MET A 143 7.08 -2.31 12.74
N GLU A 144 7.37 -1.85 13.96
CA GLU A 144 6.73 -2.30 15.18
C GLU A 144 5.55 -1.38 15.47
N VAL A 145 4.35 -1.95 15.55
CA VAL A 145 3.10 -1.22 15.70
C VAL A 145 2.49 -1.58 17.05
N SER A 146 2.58 -0.65 18.00
CA SER A 146 2.09 -0.86 19.37
C SER A 146 0.65 -0.40 19.57
N GLY A 147 0.14 0.44 18.67
CA GLY A 147 -1.18 1.05 18.72
C GLY A 147 -1.32 2.11 17.63
N LEU A 148 -2.50 2.73 17.55
CA LEU A 148 -2.75 3.83 16.61
C LEU A 148 -1.78 4.99 16.89
N GLY A 149 -1.03 5.40 15.86
CA GLY A 149 0.00 6.45 15.94
C GLY A 149 1.28 6.05 16.68
N LEU A 150 1.40 4.82 17.15
CA LEU A 150 2.58 4.31 17.86
C LEU A 150 3.36 3.35 16.96
N TYR A 151 4.07 3.95 16.00
CA TYR A 151 4.81 3.24 14.96
C TYR A 151 6.31 3.48 15.08
N LYS A 152 7.08 2.40 15.09
CA LYS A 152 8.55 2.45 15.18
C LYS A 152 9.15 1.72 13.99
N LEU A 153 10.00 2.39 13.21
CA LEU A 153 10.70 1.76 12.10
C LEU A 153 11.73 0.77 12.63
N LEU A 154 11.69 -0.45 12.10
CA LEU A 154 12.65 -1.52 12.39
C LEU A 154 13.69 -1.64 11.28
N GLY A 155 13.31 -1.36 10.04
CA GLY A 155 14.19 -1.33 8.88
C GLY A 155 13.45 -0.93 7.62
N GLU A 156 14.19 -0.43 6.63
CA GLU A 156 13.64 0.02 5.36
C GLU A 156 14.57 -0.30 4.18
N THR A 157 14.06 -0.13 2.97
CA THR A 157 14.92 -0.19 1.79
C THR A 157 15.90 0.98 1.76
N VAL A 158 17.16 0.70 1.46
CA VAL A 158 18.19 1.73 1.25
C VAL A 158 18.29 2.16 -0.22
N ASP A 159 17.53 1.51 -1.11
CA ASP A 159 17.48 1.82 -2.54
C ASP A 159 16.05 1.68 -3.11
N ASP A 160 15.84 0.81 -4.10
CA ASP A 160 14.52 0.59 -4.72
C ASP A 160 13.59 -0.08 -3.72
N ALA A 161 12.32 0.34 -3.69
CA ALA A 161 11.27 -0.45 -3.05
C ALA A 161 11.00 -1.75 -3.84
N ALA A 162 10.39 -2.73 -3.17
CA ALA A 162 10.07 -4.02 -3.78
C ALA A 162 9.18 -3.85 -5.01
N GLY A 163 8.11 -3.04 -4.93
CA GLY A 163 7.20 -2.81 -6.06
C GLY A 163 7.90 -2.14 -7.24
N GLU A 164 8.72 -1.11 -6.99
CA GLU A 164 9.56 -0.49 -8.02
C GLU A 164 10.54 -1.47 -8.67
N ALA A 165 11.15 -2.38 -7.89
CA ALA A 165 12.02 -3.41 -8.43
C ALA A 165 11.26 -4.40 -9.34
N PHE A 166 10.02 -4.76 -8.98
CA PHE A 166 9.10 -5.53 -9.81
C PHE A 166 8.82 -4.80 -11.13
N ASP A 167 8.43 -3.53 -11.09
CA ASP A 167 8.11 -2.72 -12.28
C ASP A 167 9.32 -2.53 -13.20
N LYS A 168 10.49 -2.20 -12.65
CA LYS A 168 11.74 -2.05 -13.42
C LYS A 168 12.15 -3.35 -14.10
N THR A 169 11.96 -4.48 -13.42
CA THR A 169 12.29 -5.80 -13.99
C THR A 169 11.28 -6.20 -15.05
N ALA A 170 9.99 -5.90 -14.86
CA ALA A 170 8.95 -6.14 -15.85
C ALA A 170 9.21 -5.36 -17.15
N LYS A 171 9.58 -4.08 -17.02
CA LYS A 171 9.98 -3.24 -18.16
C LYS A 171 11.18 -3.80 -18.91
N LEU A 172 12.19 -4.29 -18.18
CA LEU A 172 13.36 -4.94 -18.76
C LEU A 172 12.99 -6.19 -19.57
N LEU A 173 12.03 -6.98 -19.09
CA LEU A 173 11.52 -8.19 -19.76
C LEU A 173 10.47 -7.89 -20.84
N GLY A 174 10.12 -6.61 -21.06
CA GLY A 174 9.18 -6.17 -22.08
C GLY A 174 7.71 -6.47 -21.75
N LEU A 175 7.32 -6.39 -20.48
CA LEU A 175 5.96 -6.74 -20.02
C LEU A 175 5.00 -5.54 -19.90
N GLY A 176 5.44 -4.32 -20.21
CA GLY A 176 4.62 -3.11 -20.14
C GLY A 176 4.41 -2.56 -18.72
N TYR A 177 3.35 -1.76 -18.55
CA TYR A 177 2.92 -1.16 -17.27
C TYR A 177 1.42 -1.48 -17.06
N PRO A 178 0.97 -1.87 -15.85
CA PRO A 178 1.72 -1.96 -14.60
C PRO A 178 2.60 -3.22 -14.58
N GLY A 179 3.87 -3.06 -14.21
CA GLY A 179 4.89 -4.08 -14.43
C GLY A 179 4.84 -5.20 -13.40
N GLY A 180 4.62 -4.88 -12.14
CA GLY A 180 4.62 -5.86 -11.04
C GLY A 180 3.59 -6.98 -11.21
N PRO A 181 2.30 -6.68 -11.43
CA PRO A 181 1.30 -7.71 -11.69
C PRO A 181 1.63 -8.57 -12.93
N ALA A 182 2.12 -7.95 -14.01
CA ALA A 182 2.49 -8.66 -15.23
C ALA A 182 3.68 -9.61 -15.01
N LEU A 183 4.70 -9.18 -14.27
CA LEU A 183 5.85 -10.02 -13.90
C LEU A 183 5.42 -11.16 -12.98
N SER A 184 4.59 -10.87 -11.97
CA SER A 184 4.08 -11.87 -11.04
C SER A 184 3.29 -12.95 -11.76
N LYS A 185 2.39 -12.57 -12.67
CA LYS A 185 1.64 -13.52 -13.49
C LYS A 185 2.55 -14.41 -14.31
N LEU A 186 3.55 -13.83 -14.98
CA LEU A 186 4.50 -14.58 -15.78
C LEU A 186 5.36 -15.54 -14.94
N ALA A 187 5.76 -15.11 -13.72
CA ALA A 187 6.48 -15.93 -12.76
C ALA A 187 5.63 -17.13 -12.29
N ASP A 188 4.36 -16.90 -11.99
CA ASP A 188 3.42 -17.93 -11.53
C ASP A 188 3.11 -18.93 -12.65
N GLU A 189 2.88 -18.46 -13.88
CA GLU A 189 2.72 -19.32 -15.07
C GLU A 189 3.95 -20.21 -15.30
N PHE A 190 5.15 -19.65 -15.16
CA PHE A 190 6.38 -20.43 -15.27
C PHE A 190 6.48 -21.48 -14.16
N PHE A 191 6.18 -21.12 -12.91
CA PHE A 191 6.20 -22.05 -11.78
C PHE A 191 5.20 -23.20 -11.97
N GLN A 192 3.98 -22.90 -12.43
CA GLN A 192 2.92 -23.88 -12.70
C GLN A 192 3.27 -24.84 -13.86
N SER A 193 4.15 -24.43 -14.78
CA SER A 193 4.62 -25.30 -15.86
C SER A 193 5.46 -26.50 -15.36
N GLY A 194 5.94 -26.46 -14.12
CA GLY A 194 6.79 -27.50 -13.53
C GLY A 194 8.21 -27.58 -14.09
N GLN A 195 8.59 -26.63 -14.95
CA GLN A 195 9.93 -26.60 -15.53
C GLN A 195 10.98 -26.20 -14.48
N PRO A 196 12.17 -26.82 -14.50
CA PRO A 196 13.23 -26.45 -13.58
C PRO A 196 13.72 -25.02 -13.87
N ASN A 197 13.74 -24.17 -12.84
CA ASN A 197 14.31 -22.84 -12.98
C ASN A 197 15.85 -22.92 -12.94
N GLN A 198 16.49 -22.60 -14.08
CA GLN A 198 17.95 -22.63 -14.22
C GLN A 198 18.65 -21.37 -13.68
N PHE A 199 17.90 -20.30 -13.39
CA PHE A 199 18.47 -19.03 -12.96
C PHE A 199 18.50 -18.93 -11.43
N LYS A 200 19.61 -18.43 -10.90
CA LYS A 200 19.75 -18.09 -9.49
C LYS A 200 20.17 -16.63 -9.36
N LEU A 201 19.40 -15.88 -8.59
CA LEU A 201 19.65 -14.48 -8.27
C LEU A 201 20.13 -14.34 -6.82
N PRO A 202 20.92 -13.30 -6.50
CA PRO A 202 21.33 -13.03 -5.12
C PRO A 202 20.11 -12.72 -4.24
N ARG A 203 20.24 -12.88 -2.92
CA ARG A 203 19.28 -12.40 -1.92
C ARG A 203 19.96 -11.26 -1.14
N PRO A 204 19.90 -10.00 -1.61
CA PRO A 204 20.67 -8.91 -1.03
C PRO A 204 20.31 -8.68 0.44
N MET A 205 21.31 -8.24 1.22
CA MET A 205 21.18 -7.89 2.65
C MET A 205 20.62 -8.99 3.58
N LEU A 206 20.40 -10.22 3.11
CA LEU A 206 19.88 -11.29 3.95
C LEU A 206 20.81 -11.61 5.15
N ARG A 207 22.10 -11.35 4.99
CA ARG A 207 23.16 -11.61 5.99
C ARG A 207 23.75 -10.32 6.59
N SER A 208 23.10 -9.17 6.42
CA SER A 208 23.62 -7.88 6.92
C SER A 208 23.56 -7.75 8.44
N GLY A 209 22.70 -8.51 9.12
CA GLY A 209 22.47 -8.40 10.56
C GLY A 209 21.50 -7.28 10.95
N ASP A 210 21.16 -6.36 10.04
CA ASP A 210 20.06 -5.39 10.19
C ASP A 210 18.74 -5.93 9.59
N LEU A 211 17.69 -5.11 9.64
CA LEU A 211 16.39 -5.38 9.01
C LEU A 211 16.17 -4.55 7.72
N ASN A 212 17.24 -3.95 7.19
CA ASN A 212 17.16 -3.15 5.97
C ASN A 212 17.10 -4.02 4.71
N PHE A 213 16.58 -3.44 3.63
CA PHE A 213 16.38 -4.07 2.32
C PHE A 213 17.22 -3.39 1.24
N SER A 214 17.50 -4.13 0.16
CA SER A 214 18.09 -3.59 -1.08
C SER A 214 17.63 -4.46 -2.24
N PHE A 215 17.07 -3.84 -3.28
CA PHE A 215 16.55 -4.54 -4.45
C PHE A 215 17.11 -4.01 -5.79
N SER A 216 17.74 -2.83 -5.80
CA SER A 216 18.29 -2.23 -7.02
C SER A 216 19.27 -3.15 -7.78
N GLY A 217 20.08 -3.92 -7.04
CA GLY A 217 21.03 -4.88 -7.59
C GLY A 217 20.39 -6.07 -8.33
N LEU A 218 19.15 -6.42 -7.99
CA LEU A 218 18.44 -7.55 -8.62
C LEU A 218 18.12 -7.25 -10.08
N LYS A 219 17.70 -6.02 -10.40
CA LYS A 219 17.48 -5.59 -11.79
C LYS A 219 18.73 -5.81 -12.63
N THR A 220 19.89 -5.41 -12.12
CA THR A 220 21.18 -5.56 -12.81
C THR A 220 21.55 -7.02 -13.00
N ALA A 221 21.31 -7.86 -11.99
CA ALA A 221 21.53 -9.30 -12.09
C ALA A 221 20.62 -9.95 -13.15
N VAL A 222 19.33 -9.59 -13.20
CA VAL A 222 18.40 -10.04 -14.25
C VAL A 222 18.86 -9.57 -15.63
N LEU A 223 19.27 -8.30 -15.79
CA LEU A 223 19.78 -7.76 -17.05
C LEU A 223 20.97 -8.57 -17.58
N THR A 224 21.92 -8.88 -16.71
CA THR A 224 23.12 -9.63 -17.08
C THR A 224 22.78 -11.06 -17.52
N LEU A 225 21.82 -11.72 -16.88
CA LEU A 225 21.35 -13.04 -17.31
C LEU A 225 20.57 -12.98 -18.63
N ALA A 226 19.68 -12.01 -18.76
CA ALA A 226 18.88 -11.75 -19.96
C ALA A 226 19.77 -11.55 -21.20
N ARG A 227 20.89 -10.84 -21.09
CA ARG A 227 21.82 -10.59 -22.20
C ARG A 227 22.58 -11.83 -22.68
N LYS A 228 22.67 -12.87 -21.86
CA LYS A 228 23.39 -14.12 -22.19
C LYS A 228 22.52 -15.14 -22.92
N GLN A 229 21.22 -14.84 -23.10
CA GLN A 229 20.23 -15.79 -23.59
C GLN A 229 19.30 -15.12 -24.60
N PRO A 230 18.73 -15.86 -25.55
CA PRO A 230 17.58 -15.39 -26.31
C PRO A 230 16.37 -15.15 -25.38
N LEU A 231 15.74 -13.97 -25.49
CA LEU A 231 14.57 -13.58 -24.69
C LEU A 231 13.26 -14.20 -25.20
N THR A 232 13.22 -15.53 -25.27
CA THR A 232 11.99 -16.30 -25.53
C THR A 232 11.02 -16.19 -24.37
N GLN A 233 9.76 -16.58 -24.58
CA GLN A 233 8.75 -16.60 -23.51
C GLN A 233 9.19 -17.45 -22.32
N GLN A 234 9.83 -18.60 -22.57
CA GLN A 234 10.37 -19.47 -21.53
C GLN A 234 11.49 -18.79 -20.73
N THR A 235 12.44 -18.15 -21.40
CA THR A 235 13.53 -17.42 -20.72
C THR A 235 12.99 -16.28 -19.87
N ARG A 236 12.01 -15.52 -20.38
CA ARG A 236 11.35 -14.44 -19.62
C ARG A 236 10.63 -14.99 -18.40
N GLY A 237 9.89 -16.09 -18.55
CA GLY A 237 9.24 -16.82 -17.45
C GLY A 237 10.22 -17.24 -16.35
N ALA A 238 11.31 -17.89 -16.74
CA ALA A 238 12.33 -18.35 -15.79
C ALA A 238 13.01 -17.18 -15.05
N LEU A 239 13.31 -16.08 -15.76
CA LEU A 239 13.89 -14.87 -15.16
C LEU A 239 12.91 -14.19 -14.20
N ALA A 240 11.64 -14.05 -14.60
CA ALA A 240 10.58 -13.49 -13.75
C ALA A 240 10.39 -14.33 -12.47
N SER A 241 10.33 -15.66 -12.61
CA SER A 241 10.23 -16.59 -11.49
C SER A 241 11.44 -16.50 -10.55
N ALA A 242 12.66 -16.45 -11.08
CA ALA A 242 13.88 -16.34 -10.26
C ALA A 242 13.94 -14.98 -9.53
N PHE A 243 13.48 -13.90 -10.16
CA PHE A 243 13.40 -12.58 -9.56
C PHE A 243 12.37 -12.55 -8.43
N GLN A 244 11.15 -13.02 -8.70
CA GLN A 244 10.08 -13.09 -7.70
C GLN A 244 10.53 -13.90 -6.48
N GLU A 245 11.12 -15.07 -6.70
CA GLU A 245 11.65 -15.91 -5.62
C GLU A 245 12.70 -15.17 -4.78
N ALA A 246 13.63 -14.45 -5.41
CA ALA A 246 14.66 -13.69 -4.69
C ALA A 246 14.08 -12.55 -3.83
N VAL A 247 13.11 -11.79 -4.35
CA VAL A 247 12.45 -10.72 -3.59
C VAL A 247 11.62 -11.31 -2.44
N VAL A 248 10.81 -12.33 -2.73
CA VAL A 248 9.96 -12.99 -1.73
C VAL A 248 10.80 -13.60 -0.61
N ASP A 249 11.92 -14.25 -0.91
CA ASP A 249 12.82 -14.79 0.10
C ASP A 249 13.33 -13.69 1.05
N VAL A 250 13.81 -12.57 0.51
CA VAL A 250 14.33 -11.46 1.32
C VAL A 250 13.24 -10.87 2.21
N LEU A 251 12.06 -10.57 1.64
CA LEU A 251 10.93 -10.04 2.40
C LEU A 251 10.51 -10.99 3.52
N THR A 252 10.44 -12.29 3.22
CA THR A 252 10.03 -13.33 4.17
C THR A 252 11.02 -13.44 5.33
N GLU A 253 12.30 -13.62 5.04
CA GLU A 253 13.32 -13.82 6.08
C GLU A 253 13.50 -12.58 6.95
N LYS A 254 13.45 -11.38 6.38
CA LYS A 254 13.53 -10.12 7.14
C LYS A 254 12.30 -9.93 8.04
N SER A 255 11.11 -10.32 7.59
CA SER A 255 9.89 -10.27 8.40
C SER A 255 9.95 -11.24 9.57
N LEU A 256 10.43 -12.47 9.36
CA LEU A 256 10.62 -13.44 10.45
C LEU A 256 11.71 -12.98 11.42
N ALA A 257 12.79 -12.38 10.92
CA ALA A 257 13.82 -11.79 11.76
C ALA A 257 13.28 -10.62 12.59
N ALA A 258 12.36 -9.81 12.06
CA ALA A 258 11.69 -8.75 12.80
C ALA A 258 10.82 -9.32 13.92
N LEU A 259 9.97 -10.32 13.64
CA LEU A 259 9.18 -11.03 14.67
C LEU A 259 10.08 -11.61 15.77
N SER A 260 11.19 -12.24 15.39
CA SER A 260 12.12 -12.80 16.37
C SER A 260 12.81 -11.73 17.23
N ARG A 261 13.06 -10.53 16.71
CA ARG A 261 13.71 -9.43 17.47
C ARG A 261 12.74 -8.73 18.41
N THR A 262 11.48 -8.56 18.00
CA THR A 262 10.45 -7.90 18.80
C THR A 262 9.78 -8.86 19.79
N GLY A 263 9.83 -10.17 19.53
CA GLY A 263 9.09 -11.18 20.30
C GLY A 263 7.59 -11.21 20.00
N LEU A 264 7.13 -10.45 19.00
CA LEU A 264 5.73 -10.41 18.59
C LEU A 264 5.37 -11.63 17.73
N THR A 265 4.10 -12.06 17.82
CA THR A 265 3.58 -13.25 17.14
C THR A 265 2.62 -12.92 16.01
N GLN A 266 2.43 -11.65 15.67
CA GLN A 266 1.55 -11.21 14.59
C GLN A 266 2.35 -10.41 13.56
N LEU A 267 2.22 -10.81 12.30
CA LEU A 267 2.75 -10.09 11.14
C LEU A 267 1.60 -9.58 10.30
N VAL A 268 1.54 -8.28 10.08
CA VAL A 268 0.61 -7.63 9.17
C VAL A 268 1.36 -7.29 7.89
N VAL A 269 0.78 -7.58 6.72
CA VAL A 269 1.39 -7.25 5.42
C VAL A 269 0.43 -6.37 4.63
N ALA A 270 0.90 -5.19 4.25
CA ALA A 270 0.10 -4.22 3.51
C ALA A 270 0.88 -3.59 2.34
N GLY A 271 0.15 -2.94 1.44
CA GLY A 271 0.66 -2.42 0.17
C GLY A 271 0.53 -3.40 -1.00
N GLY A 272 0.62 -2.88 -2.22
CA GLY A 272 0.27 -3.62 -3.44
C GLY A 272 1.09 -4.89 -3.68
N VAL A 273 2.35 -4.96 -3.25
CA VAL A 273 3.18 -6.18 -3.37
C VAL A 273 2.67 -7.29 -2.42
N GLY A 274 1.95 -6.91 -1.37
CA GLY A 274 1.25 -7.83 -0.47
C GLY A 274 0.19 -8.70 -1.18
N ALA A 275 -0.26 -8.32 -2.38
CA ALA A 275 -1.16 -9.15 -3.21
C ALA A 275 -0.44 -10.33 -3.90
N ASN A 276 0.90 -10.38 -3.89
CA ASN A 276 1.66 -11.44 -4.54
C ASN A 276 1.41 -12.82 -3.89
N HIS A 277 0.97 -13.80 -4.70
CA HIS A 277 0.59 -15.13 -4.21
C HIS A 277 1.77 -15.89 -3.57
N GLN A 278 2.96 -15.83 -4.19
CA GLN A 278 4.15 -16.49 -3.67
C GLN A 278 4.60 -15.87 -2.32
N LEU A 279 4.52 -14.55 -2.18
CA LEU A 279 4.80 -13.85 -0.92
C LEU A 279 3.86 -14.32 0.18
N ARG A 280 2.54 -14.28 -0.07
CA ARG A 280 1.50 -14.71 0.88
C ARG A 280 1.74 -16.15 1.34
N SER A 281 1.90 -17.07 0.40
CA SER A 281 2.13 -18.48 0.69
C SER A 281 3.42 -18.72 1.50
N ASN A 282 4.52 -18.05 1.14
CA ASN A 282 5.80 -18.24 1.81
C ASN A 282 5.81 -17.68 3.24
N LEU A 283 5.23 -16.49 3.43
CA LEU A 283 5.08 -15.88 4.76
C LEU A 283 4.22 -16.75 5.67
N CYS A 284 3.01 -17.15 5.25
CA CYS A 284 2.14 -18.02 6.05
C CYS A 284 2.86 -19.30 6.47
N ARG A 285 3.43 -20.03 5.49
CA ARG A 285 4.09 -21.31 5.73
C ARG A 285 5.28 -21.21 6.68
N LYS A 286 6.07 -20.13 6.61
CA LYS A 286 7.25 -19.99 7.48
C LYS A 286 6.90 -19.39 8.83
N ALA A 287 5.96 -18.44 8.90
CA ALA A 287 5.49 -17.84 10.15
C ALA A 287 4.77 -18.87 11.04
N GLU A 288 4.00 -19.79 10.45
CA GLU A 288 3.33 -20.87 11.19
C GLU A 288 4.35 -21.75 11.95
N LYS A 289 5.51 -22.03 11.35
CA LYS A 289 6.59 -22.80 12.00
C LYS A 289 7.21 -22.08 13.20
N THR A 290 7.08 -20.76 13.28
CA THR A 290 7.55 -19.93 14.40
C THR A 290 6.43 -19.58 15.36
N GLY A 291 5.22 -20.13 15.18
CA GLY A 291 4.05 -19.83 16.02
C GLY A 291 3.47 -18.43 15.79
N ALA A 292 3.80 -17.79 14.67
CA ALA A 292 3.30 -16.46 14.32
C ALA A 292 2.14 -16.55 13.31
N THR A 293 1.19 -15.62 13.41
CA THR A 293 0.05 -15.48 12.50
C THR A 293 0.31 -14.33 11.53
N VAL A 294 -0.01 -14.54 10.26
CA VAL A 294 0.12 -13.51 9.22
C VAL A 294 -1.25 -13.02 8.80
N PHE A 295 -1.43 -11.71 8.80
CA PHE A 295 -2.64 -11.02 8.40
C PHE A 295 -2.38 -10.24 7.12
N PHE A 296 -3.32 -10.37 6.20
CA PHE A 296 -3.36 -9.61 4.96
C PHE A 296 -4.72 -8.96 4.84
N PRO A 297 -4.82 -7.78 4.23
CA PRO A 297 -6.12 -7.29 3.82
C PRO A 297 -6.65 -8.16 2.67
N GLU A 298 -7.95 -8.08 2.44
CA GLU A 298 -8.56 -8.51 1.19
C GLU A 298 -7.81 -7.87 0.00
N LEU A 299 -7.79 -8.56 -1.15
CA LEU A 299 -6.96 -8.15 -2.29
C LEU A 299 -7.31 -6.74 -2.79
N GLU A 300 -8.58 -6.36 -2.74
CA GLU A 300 -9.06 -5.03 -3.11
C GLU A 300 -8.59 -3.91 -2.17
N PHE A 301 -8.19 -4.24 -0.94
CA PHE A 301 -7.65 -3.29 0.04
C PHE A 301 -6.12 -3.33 0.16
N CYS A 302 -5.44 -4.12 -0.69
CA CYS A 302 -3.98 -4.14 -0.78
C CYS A 302 -3.43 -2.93 -1.56
N THR A 303 -4.17 -2.49 -2.58
CA THR A 303 -3.85 -1.32 -3.40
C THR A 303 -4.52 -0.07 -2.85
N ASP A 304 -4.16 1.10 -3.37
CA ASP A 304 -4.70 2.38 -2.92
C ASP A 304 -6.23 2.42 -3.05
N ASN A 305 -6.92 2.78 -1.96
CA ASN A 305 -8.37 2.76 -1.90
C ASN A 305 -8.91 3.75 -0.86
N GLY A 306 -10.17 4.17 -1.01
CA GLY A 306 -10.81 5.09 -0.05
C GLY A 306 -11.19 4.44 1.28
N ALA A 307 -11.34 3.11 1.32
CA ALA A 307 -11.80 2.37 2.51
C ALA A 307 -10.78 2.45 3.64
N MET A 308 -9.49 2.27 3.32
CA MET A 308 -8.40 2.38 4.29
C MET A 308 -8.30 3.79 4.90
N ILE A 309 -8.62 4.83 4.12
CA ILE A 309 -8.59 6.23 4.56
C ILE A 309 -9.81 6.54 5.44
N ALA A 310 -11.00 6.10 5.03
CA ALA A 310 -12.21 6.22 5.84
C ALA A 310 -12.04 5.53 7.20
N PHE A 311 -11.47 4.32 7.19
CA PHE A 311 -11.21 3.52 8.38
C PHE A 311 -10.18 4.17 9.31
N ALA A 312 -9.03 4.58 8.79
CA ALA A 312 -8.01 5.29 9.57
C ALA A 312 -8.57 6.58 10.19
N GLY A 313 -9.37 7.34 9.44
CA GLY A 313 -10.07 8.51 9.95
C GLY A 313 -11.06 8.18 11.07
N ALA A 314 -11.83 7.10 10.92
CA ALA A 314 -12.74 6.63 11.97
C ALA A 314 -11.99 6.22 13.25
N MET A 315 -10.88 5.49 13.13
CA MET A 315 -10.05 5.11 14.28
C MET A 315 -9.48 6.31 15.02
N ARG A 316 -8.97 7.32 14.29
CA ARG A 316 -8.48 8.57 14.90
C ARG A 316 -9.56 9.35 15.62
N LEU A 317 -10.76 9.45 15.05
CA LEU A 317 -11.90 10.12 15.68
C LEU A 317 -12.36 9.41 16.96
N GLN A 318 -12.24 8.09 17.02
CA GLN A 318 -12.59 7.30 18.21
C GLN A 318 -11.51 7.32 19.29
N ALA A 319 -10.30 7.80 18.99
CA ALA A 319 -9.18 7.91 19.93
C ALA A 319 -9.06 9.37 20.46
N PRO A 320 -9.60 9.68 21.66
CA PRO A 320 -9.75 11.06 22.15
C PRO A 320 -8.43 11.82 22.32
N GLU A 321 -7.33 11.09 22.49
CA GLU A 321 -5.99 11.68 22.64
C GLU A 321 -5.39 12.14 21.30
N THR A 322 -5.87 11.62 20.17
CA THR A 322 -5.25 11.86 18.85
C THR A 322 -5.95 12.93 18.02
N TRP A 323 -7.19 13.28 18.37
CA TRP A 323 -7.97 14.29 17.65
C TRP A 323 -8.43 15.40 18.59
N ASN A 324 -7.65 16.48 18.61
CA ASN A 324 -8.04 17.71 19.28
C ASN A 324 -7.79 18.86 18.32
N LYS A 325 -8.83 19.33 17.61
CA LYS A 325 -9.08 20.75 17.33
C LYS A 325 -10.31 21.00 16.45
N LYS A 326 -10.84 22.21 16.65
CA LYS A 326 -11.91 22.92 15.93
C LYS A 326 -11.84 22.74 14.41
N LEU A 327 -12.99 22.92 13.75
CA LEU A 327 -13.08 23.22 12.31
C LEU A 327 -12.04 24.30 11.96
N ASP A 328 -10.91 23.88 11.40
CA ASP A 328 -9.94 24.75 10.77
C ASP A 328 -10.25 24.72 9.28
N ASN A 329 -10.63 25.86 8.73
CA ASN A 329 -11.01 25.99 7.31
C ASN A 329 -9.79 26.04 6.38
N THR A 330 -8.61 25.66 6.87
CA THR A 330 -7.39 25.51 6.08
C THR A 330 -7.21 24.06 5.65
N PHE A 331 -6.58 23.86 4.49
CA PHE A 331 -6.14 22.54 4.05
C PHE A 331 -4.69 22.61 3.61
N THR A 332 -3.97 21.50 3.80
CA THR A 332 -2.58 21.37 3.38
C THR A 332 -2.30 19.93 2.95
N ILE A 333 -1.19 19.77 2.23
CA ILE A 333 -0.67 18.50 1.75
C ILE A 333 0.78 18.32 2.22
N LYS A 334 1.18 17.08 2.42
CA LYS A 334 2.54 16.69 2.80
C LYS A 334 3.06 15.67 1.79
N ALA A 335 3.57 16.14 0.65
CA ALA A 335 4.07 15.26 -0.42
C ALA A 335 5.15 14.27 0.08
N ARG A 336 5.93 14.69 1.08
CA ARG A 336 6.77 13.84 1.91
C ARG A 336 6.27 13.93 3.34
N TRP A 337 6.02 12.78 3.95
CA TRP A 337 5.57 12.67 5.33
C TRP A 337 6.07 11.33 5.86
N ASP A 338 6.95 11.39 6.86
CA ASP A 338 7.48 10.19 7.48
C ASP A 338 6.48 9.65 8.50
N LEU A 339 6.21 8.34 8.43
CA LEU A 339 5.18 7.70 9.27
C LEU A 339 5.56 7.67 10.75
N GLU A 340 6.86 7.71 11.08
CA GLU A 340 7.35 7.84 12.46
C GLU A 340 7.02 9.21 13.07
N MET A 341 6.87 10.25 12.24
CA MET A 341 6.54 11.62 12.68
C MET A 341 5.04 11.82 12.84
N GLN A 342 4.39 10.91 13.55
CA GLN A 342 3.15 11.25 14.20
C GLN A 342 3.50 11.82 15.56
N ASP A 343 3.57 13.15 15.60
CA ASP A 343 3.62 13.91 16.84
C ASP A 343 2.62 13.28 17.80
N ALA A 344 3.12 12.69 18.89
CA ALA A 344 2.32 12.46 20.06
C ALA A 344 1.61 13.80 20.33
N ALA A 345 0.28 13.79 20.25
CA ALA A 345 -0.51 14.99 20.44
C ALA A 345 -0.06 15.70 21.74
N GLY A 346 0.60 16.86 21.61
CA GLY A 346 1.15 17.55 22.77
C GLY A 346 2.32 18.49 22.49
N GLY A 347 2.02 19.62 21.83
CA GLY A 347 2.83 20.84 21.83
C GLY A 347 1.93 22.06 21.95
#